data_AF-A0A239P5R7-F1
#
_entry.id   AF-A0A239P5R7-F1
#
_cell.length_a   1.000
_cell.length_b   1.000
_cell.length_c   1.000
_cell.angle_alpha   90.00
_cell.angle_beta   90.00
_cell.angle_gamma   90.00
#
_symmetry.space_group_name_H-M   'P 1'
#
loop_
_entity.id
_entity.type
_entity.pdbx_description
1 polymer ?
#
loop_
_entity_poly.entity_id
_entity_poly.type
_entity_poly.pdbx_seq_one_letter_code
_entity_poly.pdbx_strand_id
1 'polypeptide(L)'
;MSDTARAIRRVYLSCEFLPADPTVRGLISIGLTDDAGRDYYAVNNDMDFTAVLNVPRMVDDVWPALPRCAPDGYPYLLDRIHPDVKLIREIRDEVGTYFACGPPETHLYAACGGQHICRLHSLWDNDWEAMPPAVPRWFHELRSLVVQAGNPPLPERPRGEHHALTYARYYRTLHEHLLALAACPQCGGDGFRPARGLHQTPAASTRTGCVDESPAPRRVPEDRGYRPYQPDRGRDRPIRFPTRQLHSVVCDVCAYVYDEDGDGVLVFDNPEEAVHDVLRHHWMCLADGRAICPSDDEEHQALYDELMPPEPKAEVDGRIPPEEKR
;
A
#
# COMPACT_ATOMS: atom_id res chain seq x y z
N MET A 1 -44.02 1.02 -1.18
CA MET A 1 -42.89 1.81 -1.73
C MET A 1 -42.22 2.44 -0.52
N SER A 2 -41.01 2.11 -0.08
CA SER A 2 -39.79 1.84 -0.85
C SER A 2 -38.95 0.76 -0.17
N ASP A 3 -38.55 -0.21 -0.97
CA ASP A 3 -37.54 -1.23 -0.69
C ASP A 3 -36.18 -0.52 -0.61
N THR A 4 -35.72 -0.18 0.59
CA THR A 4 -34.40 0.40 0.79
C THR A 4 -33.51 -0.71 1.35
N ALA A 5 -33.16 -1.67 0.49
CA ALA A 5 -31.96 -2.46 0.71
C ALA A 5 -30.83 -1.45 0.89
N ARG A 6 -30.42 -1.29 2.16
CA ARG A 6 -29.44 -0.32 2.63
C ARG A 6 -28.09 -0.75 2.08
N ALA A 7 -27.84 -0.41 0.83
CA ALA A 7 -26.60 -0.72 0.14
C ALA A 7 -25.46 -0.05 0.90
N ILE A 8 -24.47 -0.85 1.26
CA ILE A 8 -23.20 -0.37 1.80
C ILE A 8 -22.60 0.57 0.76
N ARG A 9 -22.31 1.81 1.15
CA ARG A 9 -21.60 2.76 0.28
C ARG A 9 -20.14 2.40 0.25
N ARG A 10 -19.55 2.26 -0.94
CA ARG A 10 -18.10 2.06 -1.10
C ARG A 10 -17.45 3.38 -1.44
N VAL A 11 -16.47 3.80 -0.64
CA VAL A 11 -15.69 5.02 -0.86
C VAL A 11 -14.23 4.63 -1.09
N TYR A 12 -13.59 5.25 -2.07
CA TYR A 12 -12.21 5.02 -2.46
C TYR A 12 -11.40 6.26 -2.16
N LEU A 13 -10.31 6.09 -1.42
CA LEU A 13 -9.46 7.14 -0.90
C LEU A 13 -8.08 7.06 -1.55
N SER A 14 -7.55 8.21 -1.94
CA SER A 14 -6.14 8.42 -2.20
C SER A 14 -5.73 9.81 -1.69
N CYS A 15 -4.47 9.95 -1.34
CA CYS A 15 -3.87 11.19 -0.84
C CYS A 15 -2.47 11.30 -1.42
N GLU A 16 -2.04 12.52 -1.70
CA GLU A 16 -0.62 12.83 -1.87
C GLU A 16 -0.10 13.44 -0.56
N PHE A 17 1.08 13.03 -0.11
CA PHE A 17 1.59 13.41 1.21
C PHE A 17 3.11 13.27 1.33
N LEU A 18 3.67 13.96 2.32
CA LEU A 18 5.01 13.71 2.85
C LEU A 18 4.98 12.51 3.78
N PRO A 19 5.66 11.38 3.48
CA PRO A 19 5.58 10.16 4.30
C PRO A 19 6.08 10.37 5.74
N ALA A 20 7.12 11.20 5.91
CA ALA A 20 7.76 11.47 7.19
C ALA A 20 6.94 12.41 8.11
N ASP A 21 5.95 13.13 7.59
CA ASP A 21 5.08 14.01 8.37
C ASP A 21 3.64 13.47 8.37
N PRO A 22 3.22 12.78 9.45
CA PRO A 22 1.87 12.23 9.56
C PRO A 22 0.80 13.25 9.96
N THR A 23 1.18 14.50 10.18
CA THR A 23 0.23 15.56 10.53
C THR A 23 -0.44 16.14 9.29
N VAL A 24 -1.40 17.05 9.50
CA VAL A 24 -2.01 17.80 8.40
C VAL A 24 -1.02 18.65 7.61
N ARG A 25 0.15 19.01 8.16
CA ARG A 25 1.20 19.73 7.41
C ARG A 25 1.83 18.87 6.32
N GLY A 26 1.88 17.55 6.53
CA GLY A 26 2.37 16.59 5.54
C GLY A 26 1.32 16.15 4.53
N LEU A 27 0.05 16.54 4.67
CA LEU A 27 -0.99 16.26 3.68
C LEU A 27 -0.92 17.29 2.53
N ILE A 28 -0.74 16.83 1.29
CA ILE A 28 -0.65 17.69 0.10
C ILE A 28 -2.02 17.80 -0.59
N SER A 29 -2.64 16.66 -0.90
CA SER A 29 -3.99 16.62 -1.48
C SER A 29 -4.74 15.36 -1.07
N ILE A 30 -6.07 15.42 -1.11
CA ILE A 30 -6.98 14.31 -0.79
C ILE A 30 -8.00 14.13 -1.92
N GLY A 31 -8.18 12.90 -2.36
CA GLY A 31 -9.17 12.49 -3.36
C GLY A 31 -10.08 11.40 -2.81
N LEU A 32 -11.39 11.61 -2.97
CA LEU A 32 -12.42 10.65 -2.63
C LEU A 32 -13.34 10.46 -3.85
N THR A 33 -13.74 9.22 -4.11
CA THR A 33 -14.85 8.90 -5.01
C THR A 33 -15.67 7.79 -4.40
N ASP A 34 -16.95 7.69 -4.75
CA ASP A 34 -17.79 6.58 -4.34
C ASP A 34 -18.32 5.74 -5.51
N ASP A 35 -18.97 4.64 -5.17
CA ASP A 35 -19.64 3.74 -6.11
C ASP A 35 -20.77 4.41 -6.93
N ALA A 36 -21.27 5.57 -6.51
CA ALA A 36 -22.18 6.39 -7.30
C ALA A 36 -21.45 7.44 -8.17
N GLY A 37 -20.13 7.55 -8.07
CA GLY A 37 -19.31 8.55 -8.78
C GLY A 37 -19.37 9.95 -8.22
N ARG A 38 -19.71 10.08 -6.93
CA ARG A 38 -19.61 11.38 -6.23
C ARG A 38 -18.18 11.60 -5.80
N ASP A 39 -17.56 12.58 -6.43
CA ASP A 39 -16.17 12.92 -6.21
C ASP A 39 -16.02 14.06 -5.21
N TYR A 40 -14.91 14.03 -4.49
CA TYR A 40 -14.41 15.13 -3.69
C TYR A 40 -12.89 15.20 -3.87
N TYR A 41 -12.38 16.41 -4.08
CA TYR A 41 -10.95 16.67 -4.23
C TYR A 41 -10.60 18.00 -3.57
N ALA A 42 -9.45 18.03 -2.90
CA ALA A 42 -8.90 19.26 -2.35
C ALA A 42 -7.37 19.18 -2.27
N VAL A 43 -6.73 20.32 -2.44
CA VAL A 43 -5.31 20.58 -2.20
C VAL A 43 -5.19 21.41 -0.92
N ASN A 44 -4.31 20.99 -0.02
CA ASN A 44 -4.15 21.60 1.28
C ASN A 44 -3.27 22.86 1.21
N ASN A 45 -3.88 24.02 1.39
CA ASN A 45 -3.17 25.30 1.43
C ASN A 45 -2.32 25.49 2.70
N ASP A 46 -2.54 24.67 3.73
CA ASP A 46 -1.79 24.72 5.00
C ASP A 46 -0.64 23.70 5.06
N MET A 47 -0.31 23.04 3.94
CA MET A 47 0.81 22.11 3.85
C MET A 47 2.16 22.80 4.08
N ASP A 48 3.18 22.02 4.45
CA ASP A 48 4.54 22.51 4.54
C ASP A 48 5.18 22.63 3.15
N PHE A 49 4.94 23.76 2.48
CA PHE A 49 5.47 24.04 1.13
C PHE A 49 6.98 23.84 1.03
N THR A 50 7.74 24.28 2.04
CA THR A 50 9.20 24.15 2.02
C THR A 50 9.60 22.68 2.09
N ALA A 51 8.97 21.89 2.94
CA ALA A 51 9.24 20.46 3.00
C ALA A 51 8.84 19.73 1.70
N VAL A 52 7.69 20.06 1.11
CA VAL A 52 7.24 19.50 -0.18
C VAL A 52 8.23 19.79 -1.30
N LEU A 53 8.67 21.04 -1.43
CA LEU A 53 9.60 21.46 -2.48
C LEU A 53 11.04 20.95 -2.29
N ASN A 54 11.38 20.46 -1.08
CA ASN A 54 12.68 19.86 -0.79
C ASN A 54 12.75 18.36 -1.11
N VAL A 55 11.63 17.72 -1.50
CA VAL A 55 11.60 16.30 -1.88
C VAL A 55 11.52 16.21 -3.41
N PRO A 56 12.59 15.78 -4.12
CA PRO A 56 12.63 15.78 -5.59
C PRO A 56 11.43 15.06 -6.24
N ARG A 57 11.09 13.85 -5.78
CA ARG A 57 9.91 13.11 -6.30
C ARG A 57 8.60 13.90 -6.15
N MET A 58 8.43 14.67 -5.07
CA MET A 58 7.23 15.48 -4.90
C MET A 58 7.19 16.62 -5.92
N VAL A 59 8.33 17.22 -6.22
CA VAL A 59 8.45 18.29 -7.22
C VAL A 59 8.23 17.76 -8.64
N ASP A 60 8.70 16.55 -8.93
CA ASP A 60 8.65 15.98 -10.28
C ASP A 60 7.31 15.29 -10.57
N ASP A 61 6.75 14.57 -9.60
CA ASP A 61 5.59 13.70 -9.84
C ASP A 61 4.27 14.28 -9.33
N VAL A 62 4.27 14.99 -8.20
CA VAL A 62 3.04 15.46 -7.52
C VAL A 62 2.76 16.93 -7.82
N TRP A 63 3.77 17.79 -7.65
CA TRP A 63 3.64 19.23 -7.80
C TRP A 63 3.07 19.67 -9.16
N PRO A 64 3.42 19.04 -10.29
CA PRO A 64 2.91 19.44 -11.58
C PRO A 64 1.38 19.29 -11.71
N ALA A 65 0.80 18.32 -10.98
CA ALA A 65 -0.64 18.05 -10.93
C ALA A 65 -1.44 19.04 -10.07
N LEU A 66 -0.77 19.87 -9.27
CA LEU A 66 -1.44 20.84 -8.40
C LEU A 66 -1.87 22.09 -9.20
N PRO A 67 -2.90 22.83 -8.73
CA PRO A 67 -3.22 24.14 -9.29
C PRO A 67 -2.05 25.11 -9.11
N ARG A 68 -1.45 25.58 -10.21
CA ARG A 68 -0.25 26.44 -10.20
C ARG A 68 -0.49 27.77 -10.91
N CYS A 69 0.11 28.84 -10.36
CA CYS A 69 0.13 30.15 -10.98
C CYS A 69 1.12 30.17 -12.16
N ALA A 70 0.62 30.19 -13.39
CA ALA A 70 1.38 30.40 -14.65
C ALA A 70 2.70 29.59 -14.78
N PRO A 71 2.74 28.54 -15.61
CA PRO A 71 3.91 27.66 -15.76
C PRO A 71 5.24 28.39 -16.06
N ASP A 72 5.15 29.56 -16.72
CA ASP A 72 6.28 30.24 -17.35
C ASP A 72 7.02 31.23 -16.42
N GLY A 73 6.44 31.56 -15.25
CA GLY A 73 6.96 32.62 -14.37
C GLY A 73 7.38 32.16 -12.98
N TYR A 74 6.61 31.23 -12.38
CA TYR A 74 6.83 30.75 -11.01
C TYR A 74 6.36 29.28 -10.88
N PRO A 75 7.15 28.29 -11.35
CA PRO A 75 6.71 26.89 -11.42
C PRO A 75 6.36 26.30 -10.04
N TYR A 76 6.88 26.89 -8.96
CA TYR A 76 6.67 26.48 -7.56
C TYR A 76 5.66 27.33 -6.80
N LEU A 77 4.79 28.06 -7.51
CA LEU A 77 3.73 28.87 -6.89
C LEU A 77 2.37 28.20 -7.05
N LEU A 78 1.77 27.79 -5.93
CA LEU A 78 0.41 27.25 -5.87
C LEU A 78 -0.62 28.36 -6.15
N ASP A 79 -1.61 28.08 -6.99
CA ASP A 79 -2.76 28.95 -7.23
C ASP A 79 -3.75 28.91 -6.06
N ARG A 80 -3.52 29.77 -5.07
CA ARG A 80 -4.30 29.83 -3.84
C ARG A 80 -5.74 30.32 -4.01
N ILE A 81 -6.11 30.81 -5.19
CA ILE A 81 -7.51 31.20 -5.49
C ILE A 81 -8.25 30.12 -6.27
N HIS A 82 -7.57 29.04 -6.66
CA HIS A 82 -8.20 27.90 -7.31
C HIS A 82 -9.23 27.25 -6.36
N PRO A 83 -10.44 26.87 -6.83
CA PRO A 83 -11.50 26.33 -5.98
C PRO A 83 -11.13 25.03 -5.24
N ASP A 84 -10.19 24.25 -5.78
CA ASP A 84 -9.69 23.03 -5.13
C ASP A 84 -8.63 23.30 -4.06
N VAL A 85 -8.03 24.49 -4.02
CA VAL A 85 -7.05 24.86 -2.99
C VAL A 85 -7.79 25.41 -1.77
N LYS A 86 -7.70 24.69 -0.66
CA LYS A 86 -8.53 24.93 0.53
C LYS A 86 -7.70 24.94 1.79
N LEU A 87 -8.16 25.68 2.81
CA LEU A 87 -7.57 25.62 4.14
C LEU A 87 -7.95 24.29 4.80
N ILE A 88 -7.12 23.78 5.69
CA ILE A 88 -7.30 22.45 6.27
C ILE A 88 -8.62 22.32 7.03
N ARG A 89 -9.10 23.41 7.64
CA ARG A 89 -10.42 23.44 8.30
C ARG A 89 -11.58 23.24 7.32
N GLU A 90 -11.46 23.79 6.11
CA GLU A 90 -12.48 23.65 5.07
C GLU A 90 -12.47 22.22 4.54
N ILE A 91 -11.27 21.65 4.34
CA ILE A 91 -11.12 20.24 3.96
C ILE A 91 -11.74 19.32 5.01
N ARG A 92 -11.44 19.54 6.30
CA ARG A 92 -12.02 18.77 7.41
C ARG A 92 -13.55 18.79 7.39
N ASP A 93 -14.15 19.98 7.27
CA ASP A 93 -15.61 20.15 7.31
C ASP A 93 -16.29 19.54 6.07
N GLU A 94 -15.70 19.74 4.88
CA GLU A 94 -16.22 19.20 3.62
C GLU A 94 -16.08 17.68 3.56
N VAL A 95 -14.96 17.10 4.01
CA VAL A 95 -14.79 15.65 4.12
C VAL A 95 -15.76 15.04 5.15
N GLY A 96 -15.93 15.69 6.31
CA GLY A 96 -16.95 15.28 7.28
C GLY A 96 -18.35 15.26 6.68
N THR A 97 -18.69 16.28 5.89
CA THR A 97 -19.95 16.37 5.16
C THR A 97 -20.06 15.30 4.08
N TYR A 98 -18.99 15.02 3.33
CA TYR A 98 -18.95 13.98 2.31
C TYR A 98 -19.32 12.61 2.87
N PHE A 99 -18.80 12.26 4.05
CA PHE A 99 -19.14 11.00 4.72
C PHE A 99 -20.53 11.01 5.37
N ALA A 100 -21.01 12.16 5.84
CA ALA A 100 -22.36 12.29 6.40
C ALA A 100 -23.48 12.16 5.35
N CYS A 101 -23.23 12.53 4.09
CA CYS A 101 -24.20 12.55 2.99
C CYS A 101 -24.47 11.18 2.32
N GLY A 102 -24.37 10.07 3.07
CA GLY A 102 -24.51 8.72 2.52
C GLY A 102 -25.36 7.78 3.37
N PRO A 103 -25.54 6.53 2.91
CA PRO A 103 -25.99 5.46 3.75
C PRO A 103 -25.16 5.40 5.05
N PRO A 104 -25.78 5.06 6.17
CA PRO A 104 -25.10 4.99 7.48
C PRO A 104 -24.02 3.91 7.58
N GLU A 105 -23.88 3.03 6.59
CA GLU A 105 -22.74 2.12 6.50
C GLU A 105 -21.90 2.47 5.27
N THR A 106 -20.64 2.85 5.51
CA THR A 106 -19.65 3.18 4.49
C THR A 106 -18.43 2.27 4.67
N HIS A 107 -18.02 1.60 3.59
CA HIS A 107 -16.78 0.83 3.52
C HIS A 107 -15.74 1.66 2.77
N LEU A 108 -14.60 1.90 3.40
CA LEU A 108 -13.48 2.64 2.83
C LEU A 108 -12.51 1.67 2.13
N TYR A 109 -12.00 2.06 0.98
CA TYR A 109 -11.02 1.30 0.19
C TYR A 109 -9.84 2.21 -0.16
N ALA A 110 -8.64 1.67 -0.08
CA ALA A 110 -7.41 2.30 -0.55
C ALA A 110 -6.42 1.22 -0.96
N ALA A 111 -5.47 1.53 -1.85
CA ALA A 111 -4.37 0.64 -2.19
C ALA A 111 -3.12 1.08 -1.42
N CYS A 112 -2.42 0.16 -0.76
CA CYS A 112 -1.36 0.47 0.19
C CYS A 112 -1.82 1.53 1.22
N GLY A 113 -3.04 1.35 1.72
CA GLY A 113 -3.90 2.37 2.33
C GLY A 113 -3.49 2.91 3.69
N GLY A 114 -2.46 2.35 4.33
CA GLY A 114 -2.09 2.66 5.71
C GLY A 114 -1.77 4.14 5.95
N GLN A 115 -0.97 4.75 5.07
CA GLN A 115 -0.68 6.19 5.16
C GLN A 115 -1.89 7.04 4.72
N HIS A 116 -2.66 6.60 3.72
CA HIS A 116 -3.85 7.31 3.26
C HIS A 116 -4.90 7.48 4.36
N ILE A 117 -5.24 6.40 5.09
CA ILE A 117 -6.21 6.49 6.18
C ILE A 117 -5.65 7.32 7.36
N CYS A 118 -4.34 7.24 7.63
CA CYS A 118 -3.71 8.10 8.62
C CYS A 118 -3.84 9.59 8.24
N ARG A 119 -3.66 9.95 6.97
CA ARG A 119 -3.89 11.32 6.50
C ARG A 119 -5.35 11.75 6.57
N LEU A 120 -6.30 10.86 6.27
CA LEU A 120 -7.73 11.12 6.48
C LEU A 120 -8.03 11.42 7.97
N HIS A 121 -7.52 10.59 8.88
CA HIS A 121 -7.74 10.76 10.33
C HIS A 121 -7.01 11.98 10.89
N SER A 122 -5.88 12.38 10.30
CA SER A 122 -5.14 13.58 10.69
C SER A 122 -5.96 14.87 10.58
N LEU A 123 -7.01 14.91 9.76
CA LEU A 123 -7.95 16.05 9.68
C LEU A 123 -8.64 16.35 11.03
N TRP A 124 -8.69 15.37 11.93
CA TRP A 124 -9.16 15.49 13.31
C TRP A 124 -8.04 15.17 14.31
N ASP A 125 -6.80 15.48 13.98
CA ASP A 125 -5.61 15.25 14.82
C ASP A 125 -5.43 13.78 15.26
N ASN A 126 -5.97 12.84 14.47
CA ASN A 126 -6.08 11.41 14.82
C ASN A 126 -6.90 11.14 16.10
N ASP A 127 -7.67 12.12 16.58
CA ASP A 127 -8.60 11.97 17.69
C ASP A 127 -9.94 11.40 17.19
N TRP A 128 -10.18 10.13 17.50
CA TRP A 128 -11.40 9.43 17.13
C TRP A 128 -12.64 9.85 17.93
N GLU A 129 -12.48 10.61 19.02
CA GLU A 129 -13.59 11.25 19.73
C GLU A 129 -14.03 12.54 19.02
N ALA A 130 -13.09 13.28 18.44
CA ALA A 130 -13.37 14.47 17.64
C ALA A 130 -13.82 14.17 16.19
N MET A 131 -13.50 12.98 15.68
CA MET A 131 -13.85 12.55 14.32
C MET A 131 -15.35 12.17 14.20
N PRO A 132 -16.07 12.66 13.16
CA PRO A 132 -17.48 12.33 12.97
C PRO A 132 -17.70 10.81 12.85
N PRO A 133 -18.75 10.24 13.48
CA PRO A 133 -18.99 8.79 13.46
C PRO A 133 -19.18 8.17 12.06
N ALA A 134 -19.56 8.99 11.08
CA ALA A 134 -19.73 8.57 9.68
C ALA A 134 -18.40 8.35 8.94
N VAL A 135 -17.29 8.91 9.45
CA VAL A 135 -15.97 8.73 8.85
C VAL A 135 -15.43 7.35 9.25
N PRO A 136 -15.05 6.50 8.27
CA PRO A 136 -14.55 5.16 8.56
C PRO A 136 -13.25 5.17 9.39
N ARG A 137 -13.20 4.33 10.43
CA ARG A 137 -12.01 4.10 11.27
C ARG A 137 -11.11 2.97 10.75
N TRP A 138 -11.59 2.24 9.76
CA TRP A 138 -10.90 1.10 9.15
C TRP A 138 -11.15 1.12 7.64
N PHE A 139 -10.35 0.38 6.89
CA PHE A 139 -10.42 0.30 5.44
C PHE A 139 -10.17 -1.12 4.94
N HIS A 140 -10.57 -1.37 3.70
CA HIS A 140 -10.21 -2.53 2.92
C HIS A 140 -8.97 -2.24 2.07
N GLU A 141 -7.93 -3.04 2.23
CA GLU A 141 -6.69 -2.95 1.47
C GLU A 141 -6.86 -3.58 0.08
N LEU A 142 -6.94 -2.73 -0.95
CA LEU A 142 -7.16 -3.17 -2.34
C LEU A 142 -6.02 -4.05 -2.85
N ARG A 143 -4.77 -3.79 -2.47
CA ARG A 143 -3.63 -4.63 -2.86
C ARG A 143 -3.79 -6.05 -2.31
N SER A 144 -4.28 -6.18 -1.08
CA SER A 144 -4.60 -7.48 -0.48
C SER A 144 -5.73 -8.18 -1.23
N LEU A 145 -6.76 -7.44 -1.67
CA LEU A 145 -7.84 -8.01 -2.48
C LEU A 145 -7.35 -8.51 -3.85
N VAL A 146 -6.44 -7.79 -4.50
CA VAL A 146 -5.77 -8.23 -5.74
C VAL A 146 -5.01 -9.54 -5.54
N VAL A 147 -4.20 -9.62 -4.46
CA VAL A 147 -3.43 -10.83 -4.13
C VAL A 147 -4.36 -12.00 -3.82
N GLN A 148 -5.44 -11.77 -3.06
CA GLN A 148 -6.44 -12.78 -2.74
C GLN A 148 -7.19 -13.28 -3.99
N ALA A 149 -7.37 -12.42 -4.99
CA ALA A 149 -7.91 -12.79 -6.29
C ALA A 149 -6.90 -13.54 -7.20
N GLY A 150 -5.67 -13.78 -6.74
CA GLY A 150 -4.65 -14.50 -7.47
C GLY A 150 -3.85 -13.65 -8.47
N ASN A 151 -3.74 -12.34 -8.22
CA ASN A 151 -3.04 -11.37 -9.09
C ASN A 151 -3.52 -11.43 -10.56
N PRO A 152 -4.82 -11.22 -10.82
CA PRO A 152 -5.34 -11.21 -12.19
C PRO A 152 -4.75 -10.03 -12.98
N PRO A 153 -4.81 -10.07 -14.33
CA PRO A 153 -4.53 -8.89 -15.15
C PRO A 153 -5.41 -7.72 -14.70
N LEU A 154 -4.80 -6.58 -14.37
CA LEU A 154 -5.50 -5.41 -13.83
C LEU A 154 -5.80 -4.38 -14.94
N PRO A 155 -6.81 -3.51 -14.73
CA PRO A 155 -7.01 -2.33 -15.58
C PRO A 155 -5.75 -1.46 -15.64
N GLU A 156 -5.51 -0.83 -16.79
CA GLU A 156 -4.35 0.06 -16.98
C GLU A 156 -4.38 1.20 -15.96
N ARG A 157 -3.26 1.39 -15.26
CA ARG A 157 -3.07 2.50 -14.32
C ARG A 157 -3.05 3.81 -15.11
N PRO A 158 -3.69 4.89 -14.60
CA PRO A 158 -3.55 6.22 -15.19
C PRO A 158 -2.08 6.58 -15.35
N ARG A 159 -1.71 7.08 -16.53
CA ARG A 159 -0.38 7.63 -16.81
C ARG A 159 -0.40 9.14 -16.59
N GLY A 160 0.74 9.68 -16.17
CA GLY A 160 0.90 11.11 -15.92
C GLY A 160 1.14 11.41 -14.44
N GLU A 161 0.95 12.67 -14.09
CA GLU A 161 1.25 13.24 -12.78
C GLU A 161 0.38 12.63 -11.65
N HIS A 162 0.92 12.57 -10.44
CA HIS A 162 0.29 12.02 -9.26
C HIS A 162 -0.85 12.91 -8.77
N HIS A 163 -2.07 12.55 -9.14
CA HIS A 163 -3.29 13.28 -8.79
C HIS A 163 -4.24 12.41 -7.96
N ALA A 164 -4.46 12.79 -6.70
CA ALA A 164 -5.19 11.96 -5.72
C ALA A 164 -6.59 11.53 -6.19
N LEU A 165 -7.40 12.42 -6.79
CA LEU A 165 -8.73 12.03 -7.27
C LEU A 165 -8.66 11.06 -8.46
N THR A 166 -7.64 11.18 -9.31
CA THR A 166 -7.42 10.26 -10.43
C THR A 166 -7.13 8.86 -9.90
N TYR A 167 -6.30 8.76 -8.85
CA TYR A 167 -6.05 7.49 -8.17
C TYR A 167 -7.28 6.94 -7.44
N ALA A 168 -8.05 7.77 -6.75
CA ALA A 168 -9.29 7.33 -6.10
C ALA A 168 -10.29 6.73 -7.12
N ARG A 169 -10.45 7.38 -8.28
CA ARG A 169 -11.25 6.86 -9.41
C ARG A 169 -10.68 5.56 -9.96
N TYR A 170 -9.37 5.44 -10.09
CA TYR A 170 -8.73 4.19 -10.50
C TYR A 170 -8.97 3.06 -9.50
N TYR A 171 -8.85 3.33 -8.20
CA TYR A 171 -9.11 2.35 -7.14
C TYR A 171 -10.55 1.83 -7.16
N ARG A 172 -11.51 2.67 -7.52
CA ARG A 172 -12.89 2.24 -7.81
C ARG A 172 -12.93 1.26 -8.98
N THR A 173 -12.37 1.64 -10.13
CA THR A 173 -12.33 0.79 -11.34
C THR A 173 -11.65 -0.55 -11.05
N LEU A 174 -10.54 -0.54 -10.29
CA LEU A 174 -9.83 -1.73 -9.85
C LEU A 174 -10.73 -2.64 -9.02
N HIS A 175 -11.42 -2.10 -8.02
CA HIS A 175 -12.30 -2.89 -7.16
C HIS A 175 -13.50 -3.46 -7.94
N GLU A 176 -14.13 -2.66 -8.81
CA GLU A 176 -15.23 -3.11 -9.68
C GLU A 176 -14.78 -4.25 -10.60
N HIS A 177 -13.56 -4.17 -11.13
CA HIS A 177 -12.96 -5.24 -11.91
C HIS A 177 -12.80 -6.54 -11.09
N LEU A 178 -12.29 -6.44 -9.85
CA LEU A 178 -12.16 -7.60 -8.97
C LEU A 178 -13.52 -8.23 -8.62
N LEU A 179 -14.55 -7.41 -8.38
CA LEU A 179 -15.92 -7.89 -8.14
C LEU A 179 -16.49 -8.62 -9.37
N ALA A 180 -16.24 -8.10 -10.58
CA ALA A 180 -16.69 -8.73 -11.82
C ALA A 180 -16.03 -10.11 -12.06
N LEU A 181 -14.73 -10.24 -11.74
CA LEU A 181 -14.03 -11.52 -11.81
C LEU A 181 -14.63 -12.55 -10.85
N ALA A 182 -14.99 -12.14 -9.62
CA ALA A 182 -15.60 -13.01 -8.64
C ALA A 182 -17.05 -13.44 -9.02
N ALA A 183 -17.76 -12.61 -9.79
CA ALA A 183 -19.15 -12.85 -10.17
C ALA A 183 -19.32 -13.71 -11.43
N CYS A 184 -18.28 -13.89 -12.26
CA CYS A 184 -18.40 -14.59 -13.53
C CYS A 184 -18.49 -16.12 -13.33
N PRO A 185 -19.63 -16.78 -13.65
CA PRO A 185 -19.79 -18.23 -13.46
C PRO A 185 -19.01 -19.07 -14.47
N GLN A 186 -18.60 -18.47 -15.59
CA GLN A 186 -17.99 -19.16 -16.75
C GLN A 186 -16.48 -19.36 -16.61
N CYS A 187 -15.81 -18.69 -15.67
CA CYS A 187 -14.39 -18.93 -15.36
C CYS A 187 -14.12 -20.24 -14.60
N GLY A 188 -15.17 -21.00 -14.25
CA GLY A 188 -15.06 -22.33 -13.63
C GLY A 188 -14.47 -23.42 -14.53
N GLY A 189 -14.30 -23.16 -15.84
CA GLY A 189 -13.70 -24.10 -16.79
C GLY A 189 -12.16 -24.04 -16.86
N ASP A 190 -11.59 -22.85 -17.04
CA ASP A 190 -10.14 -22.68 -17.27
C ASP A 190 -9.52 -21.38 -16.67
N GLY A 191 -10.19 -20.68 -15.75
CA GLY A 191 -9.64 -19.39 -15.29
C GLY A 191 -10.32 -18.74 -14.10
N PHE A 192 -10.36 -19.40 -12.95
CA PHE A 192 -10.30 -18.79 -11.60
C PHE A 192 -10.34 -19.95 -10.61
N ARG A 193 -9.17 -20.40 -10.16
CA ARG A 193 -9.09 -21.22 -8.96
C ARG A 193 -8.78 -20.24 -7.83
N PRO A 194 -9.71 -19.98 -6.88
CA PRO A 194 -9.26 -19.40 -5.61
C PRO A 194 -8.13 -20.30 -5.15
N ALA A 195 -6.99 -19.71 -4.80
CA ALA A 195 -5.83 -20.47 -4.33
C ALA A 195 -6.35 -21.45 -3.27
N ARG A 196 -6.44 -22.74 -3.62
CA ARG A 196 -6.71 -23.77 -2.64
C ARG A 196 -5.55 -23.62 -1.69
N GLY A 197 -5.85 -23.19 -0.46
CA GLY A 197 -4.84 -23.01 0.57
C GLY A 197 -3.88 -24.19 0.51
N LEU A 198 -2.58 -23.88 0.47
CA LEU A 198 -1.48 -24.83 0.55
C LEU A 198 -1.49 -25.53 1.92
N HIS A 199 -2.56 -26.25 2.23
CA HIS A 199 -2.73 -27.13 3.37
C HIS A 199 -3.69 -28.26 2.95
N GLN A 200 -3.30 -29.03 1.93
CA GLN A 200 -3.72 -30.43 1.89
C GLN A 200 -2.79 -31.20 2.83
N THR A 201 -3.25 -31.40 4.06
CA THR A 201 -2.68 -32.44 4.92
C THR A 201 -2.92 -33.79 4.24
N PRO A 202 -1.92 -34.68 4.09
CA PRO A 202 -2.20 -36.02 3.61
C PRO A 202 -3.14 -36.72 4.61
N ALA A 203 -4.21 -37.31 4.09
CA ALA A 203 -5.17 -38.08 4.88
C ALA A 203 -4.44 -39.15 5.69
N ALA A 204 -4.47 -39.02 7.01
CA ALA A 204 -4.07 -40.07 7.91
C ALA A 204 -5.06 -41.24 7.75
N SER A 205 -4.52 -42.38 7.33
CA SER A 205 -5.17 -43.69 7.41
C SER A 205 -5.81 -43.87 8.79
N THR A 206 -7.14 -43.94 8.81
CA THR A 206 -7.89 -44.34 10.01
C THR A 206 -8.48 -45.71 9.76
N ARG A 207 -7.92 -46.70 10.48
CA ARG A 207 -8.51 -48.02 10.63
C ARG A 207 -9.81 -47.91 11.42
N THR A 208 -10.79 -48.64 10.94
CA THR A 208 -12.13 -48.87 11.48
C THR A 208 -12.11 -49.44 12.89
N GLY A 209 -13.03 -48.97 13.72
CA GLY A 209 -13.44 -49.59 14.97
C GLY A 209 -14.85 -49.12 15.33
N CYS A 210 -15.85 -49.98 15.12
CA CYS A 210 -17.23 -49.78 15.54
C CYS A 210 -17.35 -49.81 17.06
N VAL A 211 -18.20 -48.96 17.62
CA VAL A 211 -19.17 -49.38 18.65
C VAL A 211 -20.38 -48.46 18.65
N ASP A 212 -21.50 -49.12 18.86
CA ASP A 212 -22.90 -48.72 18.83
C ASP A 212 -23.31 -48.05 20.16
N GLU A 213 -24.31 -47.17 20.13
CA GLU A 213 -25.46 -47.14 21.06
C GLU A 213 -26.35 -45.87 20.97
N SER A 214 -27.64 -46.15 20.93
CA SER A 214 -28.89 -45.38 20.75
C SER A 214 -29.14 -44.05 21.50
N PRO A 215 -30.14 -43.23 21.07
CA PRO A 215 -30.43 -41.90 21.63
C PRO A 215 -31.70 -41.83 22.52
N ALA A 216 -31.70 -40.93 23.52
CA ALA A 216 -32.91 -40.35 24.13
C ALA A 216 -32.57 -39.14 25.02
N PRO A 217 -33.54 -38.31 25.47
CA PRO A 217 -34.43 -37.45 24.69
C PRO A 217 -34.29 -35.96 25.08
N ARG A 218 -34.82 -35.07 24.24
CA ARG A 218 -34.85 -33.60 24.44
C ARG A 218 -35.61 -33.20 25.71
N ARG A 219 -35.05 -32.26 26.49
CA ARG A 219 -35.79 -31.43 27.45
C ARG A 219 -35.71 -29.95 27.04
N VAL A 220 -36.84 -29.28 27.18
CA VAL A 220 -37.08 -27.84 26.96
C VAL A 220 -36.29 -27.03 27.99
N PRO A 221 -35.66 -25.88 27.65
CA PRO A 221 -35.14 -24.98 28.66
C PRO A 221 -36.24 -24.01 29.10
N GLU A 222 -36.62 -24.10 30.37
CA GLU A 222 -37.21 -22.99 31.11
C GLU A 222 -36.15 -21.93 31.43
N ASP A 223 -36.67 -20.70 31.46
CA ASP A 223 -36.14 -19.42 31.93
C ASP A 223 -34.90 -19.49 32.84
N ARG A 224 -33.78 -18.95 32.36
CA ARG A 224 -32.61 -18.63 33.20
C ARG A 224 -32.05 -17.27 32.84
N GLY A 225 -32.15 -16.37 33.82
CA GLY A 225 -31.61 -15.03 33.79
C GLY A 225 -30.15 -14.94 33.36
N TYR A 226 -29.81 -13.75 32.89
CA TYR A 226 -28.50 -13.32 32.45
C TYR A 226 -27.38 -13.82 33.39
N ARG A 227 -26.57 -14.76 32.89
CA ARG A 227 -25.30 -15.14 33.50
C ARG A 227 -24.18 -14.32 32.84
N PRO A 228 -23.34 -13.61 33.61
CA PRO A 228 -22.15 -12.97 33.08
C PRO A 228 -21.27 -13.99 32.38
N TYR A 229 -20.68 -13.60 31.24
CA TYR A 229 -19.75 -14.41 30.46
C TYR A 229 -18.60 -14.90 31.35
N GLN A 230 -18.54 -16.22 31.58
CA GLN A 230 -17.37 -16.88 32.12
C GLN A 230 -16.66 -17.56 30.94
N PRO A 231 -15.44 -17.12 30.57
CA PRO A 231 -14.71 -17.76 29.50
C PRO A 231 -14.45 -19.22 29.87
N ASP A 232 -14.83 -20.11 28.96
CA ASP A 232 -14.64 -21.55 29.06
C ASP A 232 -13.15 -21.85 29.22
N ARG A 233 -12.73 -22.35 30.39
CA ARG A 233 -11.36 -22.87 30.62
C ARG A 233 -11.25 -24.29 30.06
N GLY A 234 -11.76 -24.48 28.85
CA GLY A 234 -11.82 -25.74 28.12
C GLY A 234 -10.72 -25.84 27.08
N ARG A 235 -9.57 -26.38 27.49
CA ARG A 235 -8.45 -26.81 26.63
C ARG A 235 -7.87 -25.72 25.71
N ASP A 236 -6.91 -24.98 26.24
CA ASP A 236 -5.90 -24.27 25.46
C ASP A 236 -5.16 -25.25 24.53
N ARG A 237 -5.67 -25.42 23.32
CA ARG A 237 -4.80 -25.66 22.17
C ARG A 237 -4.59 -24.29 21.54
N PRO A 238 -3.41 -23.67 21.69
CA PRO A 238 -3.13 -22.43 20.98
C PRO A 238 -3.36 -22.68 19.50
N ILE A 239 -4.19 -21.87 18.88
CA ILE A 239 -4.30 -21.79 17.42
C ILE A 239 -2.90 -21.39 16.95
N ARG A 240 -2.11 -22.37 16.51
CA ARG A 240 -0.79 -22.11 15.92
C ARG A 240 -1.05 -21.58 14.52
N PHE A 241 -0.99 -20.27 14.37
CA PHE A 241 -0.80 -19.67 13.05
C PHE A 241 0.53 -20.18 12.51
N PRO A 242 0.60 -20.63 11.24
CA PRO A 242 1.88 -20.93 10.63
C PRO A 242 2.70 -19.63 10.60
N THR A 243 3.81 -19.61 11.33
CA THR A 243 4.80 -18.53 11.25
C THR A 243 5.53 -18.66 9.93
N ARG A 244 5.39 -17.66 9.06
CA ARG A 244 6.24 -17.52 7.86
C ARG A 244 7.36 -16.54 8.17
N GLN A 245 8.57 -16.89 7.75
CA GLN A 245 9.70 -15.97 7.74
C GLN A 245 9.63 -15.18 6.44
N LEU A 246 9.71 -13.86 6.53
CA LEU A 246 9.74 -12.96 5.39
C LEU A 246 11.06 -12.20 5.41
N HIS A 247 11.59 -11.92 4.23
CA HIS A 247 12.87 -11.28 4.02
C HIS A 247 12.66 -9.92 3.36
N SER A 248 13.28 -8.87 3.86
CA SER A 248 13.39 -7.56 3.20
C SER A 248 14.86 -7.24 3.00
N VAL A 249 15.19 -6.55 1.92
CA VAL A 249 16.56 -6.07 1.67
C VAL A 249 16.70 -4.66 2.21
N VAL A 250 17.79 -4.38 2.90
CA VAL A 250 18.09 -3.07 3.48
C VAL A 250 19.47 -2.65 3.03
N CYS A 251 19.62 -1.38 2.64
CA CYS A 251 20.91 -0.83 2.28
C CYS A 251 21.79 -0.73 3.54
N ASP A 252 22.99 -1.32 3.48
CA ASP A 252 23.96 -1.28 4.58
C ASP A 252 24.60 0.11 4.78
N VAL A 253 24.38 1.06 3.86
CA VAL A 253 24.88 2.44 3.94
C VAL A 253 23.83 3.37 4.55
N CYS A 254 22.69 3.55 3.88
CA CYS A 254 21.66 4.52 4.28
C CYS A 254 20.46 3.92 5.03
N ALA A 255 20.47 2.61 5.30
CA ALA A 255 19.36 1.88 5.90
C ALA A 255 18.04 1.93 5.10
N TYR A 256 18.09 2.35 3.83
CA TYR A 256 16.94 2.34 2.93
C TYR A 256 16.44 0.89 2.75
N VAL A 257 15.15 0.66 2.99
CA VAL A 257 14.53 -0.65 2.78
C VAL A 257 14.10 -0.73 1.33
N TYR A 258 14.53 -1.77 0.63
CA TYR A 258 14.19 -1.95 -0.78
C TYR A 258 12.68 -2.00 -0.99
N ASP A 259 12.24 -1.17 -1.92
CA ASP A 259 10.96 -1.20 -2.57
C ASP A 259 11.16 -1.02 -4.08
N GLU A 260 10.27 -1.62 -4.86
CA GLU A 260 10.35 -1.56 -6.32
C GLU A 260 10.03 -0.14 -6.85
N ASP A 261 9.10 0.53 -6.18
CA ASP A 261 8.48 1.78 -6.64
C ASP A 261 8.59 2.95 -5.64
N GLY A 262 9.31 2.81 -4.53
CA GLY A 262 9.45 3.91 -3.56
C GLY A 262 8.23 4.15 -2.65
N ASP A 263 7.27 3.23 -2.64
CA ASP A 263 5.94 3.37 -2.01
C ASP A 263 5.68 2.32 -0.89
N GLY A 264 6.70 1.62 -0.37
CA GLY A 264 6.47 0.61 0.66
C GLY A 264 7.67 -0.20 1.13
N VAL A 265 7.41 -1.43 1.57
CA VAL A 265 8.44 -2.42 1.89
C VAL A 265 8.13 -3.67 1.07
N LEU A 266 9.05 -4.06 0.20
CA LEU A 266 8.92 -5.32 -0.52
C LEU A 266 9.46 -6.46 0.36
N VAL A 267 8.68 -7.53 0.49
CA VAL A 267 9.03 -8.71 1.29
C VAL A 267 9.00 -9.97 0.44
N PHE A 268 9.99 -10.83 0.65
CA PHE A 268 10.23 -12.06 -0.11
C PHE A 268 10.07 -13.28 0.79
N ASP A 269 9.63 -14.40 0.19
CA ASP A 269 9.49 -15.68 0.89
C ASP A 269 10.86 -16.33 1.15
N ASN A 270 11.91 -15.94 0.41
CA ASN A 270 13.28 -16.43 0.59
C ASN A 270 14.33 -15.37 0.19
N PRO A 271 15.57 -15.47 0.72
CA PRO A 271 16.61 -14.47 0.47
C PRO A 271 17.21 -14.53 -0.95
N GLU A 272 17.12 -15.66 -1.65
CA GLU A 272 17.65 -15.77 -3.03
C GLU A 272 16.81 -14.95 -4.01
N GLU A 273 15.49 -15.01 -3.88
CA GLU A 273 14.56 -14.15 -4.62
C GLU A 273 14.80 -12.67 -4.32
N ALA A 274 15.03 -12.33 -3.04
CA ALA A 274 15.32 -10.98 -2.61
C ALA A 274 16.58 -10.41 -3.30
N VAL A 275 17.68 -11.19 -3.32
CA VAL A 275 18.93 -10.82 -3.99
C VAL A 275 18.74 -10.69 -5.50
N HIS A 276 18.06 -11.66 -6.11
CA HIS A 276 17.82 -11.65 -7.55
C HIS A 276 17.01 -10.43 -8.00
N ASP A 277 16.04 -10.01 -7.19
CA ASP A 277 15.20 -8.86 -7.49
C ASP A 277 15.98 -7.55 -7.37
N VAL A 278 16.66 -7.30 -6.24
CA VAL A 278 17.41 -6.04 -6.06
C VAL A 278 18.52 -5.85 -7.11
N LEU A 279 19.17 -6.94 -7.55
CA LEU A 279 20.17 -6.89 -8.63
C LEU A 279 19.59 -6.42 -9.96
N ARG A 280 18.31 -6.73 -10.25
CA ARG A 280 17.63 -6.22 -11.46
C ARG A 280 17.37 -4.72 -11.38
N HIS A 281 17.25 -4.19 -10.17
CA HIS A 281 16.99 -2.79 -9.89
C HIS A 281 18.26 -2.01 -9.52
N HIS A 282 19.41 -2.46 -10.02
CA HIS A 282 20.71 -1.80 -9.90
C HIS A 282 21.29 -1.71 -8.48
N TRP A 283 20.74 -2.47 -7.52
CA TRP A 283 21.42 -2.65 -6.24
C TRP A 283 22.63 -3.56 -6.42
N MET A 284 23.61 -3.39 -5.55
CA MET A 284 24.79 -4.25 -5.47
C MET A 284 24.68 -5.18 -4.26
N CYS A 285 24.87 -6.48 -4.48
CA CYS A 285 25.00 -7.46 -3.39
C CYS A 285 26.44 -7.97 -3.34
N LEU A 286 27.09 -7.81 -2.18
CA LEU A 286 28.45 -8.26 -1.94
C LEU A 286 28.48 -9.73 -1.51
N ALA A 287 29.64 -10.37 -1.70
CA ALA A 287 29.84 -11.78 -1.35
C ALA A 287 29.72 -12.05 0.15
N ASP A 288 29.86 -11.02 0.99
CA ASP A 288 29.68 -11.09 2.45
C ASP A 288 28.21 -10.91 2.90
N GLY A 289 27.28 -10.76 1.94
CA GLY A 289 25.85 -10.64 2.19
C GLY A 289 25.33 -9.21 2.37
N ARG A 290 26.20 -8.20 2.25
CA ARG A 290 25.78 -6.79 2.26
C ARG A 290 25.05 -6.40 0.98
N ALA A 291 24.06 -5.53 1.09
CA ALA A 291 23.30 -4.95 -0.01
C ALA A 291 23.44 -3.42 0.00
N ILE A 292 23.72 -2.83 -1.17
CA ILE A 292 23.96 -1.39 -1.33
C ILE A 292 23.02 -0.88 -2.41
N CYS A 293 22.24 0.16 -2.09
CA CYS A 293 21.29 0.76 -3.03
C CYS A 293 22.00 1.67 -4.05
N PRO A 294 21.38 2.00 -5.18
CA PRO A 294 22.01 2.76 -6.26
C PRO A 294 22.05 4.29 -6.00
N SER A 295 22.12 4.72 -4.74
CA SER A 295 22.25 6.15 -4.41
C SER A 295 23.62 6.67 -4.85
N ASP A 296 23.66 7.90 -5.38
CA ASP A 296 24.87 8.57 -5.88
C ASP A 296 25.37 9.64 -4.88
N ASP A 297 25.23 9.38 -3.58
CA ASP A 297 25.73 10.25 -2.52
C ASP A 297 27.19 9.93 -2.15
N GLU A 298 27.84 10.87 -1.46
CA GLU A 298 29.26 10.77 -1.09
C GLU A 298 29.58 9.49 -0.28
N GLU A 299 28.63 8.99 0.54
CA GLU A 299 28.83 7.80 1.36
C GLU A 299 28.77 6.52 0.51
N HIS A 300 27.83 6.43 -0.44
CA HIS A 300 27.74 5.29 -1.36
C HIS A 300 28.93 5.28 -2.33
N GLN A 301 29.30 6.45 -2.87
CA GLN A 301 30.42 6.55 -3.81
C GLN A 301 31.75 6.17 -3.14
N ALA A 302 31.98 6.58 -1.89
CA ALA A 302 33.19 6.18 -1.14
C ALA A 302 33.30 4.66 -0.98
N LEU A 303 32.17 3.98 -0.75
CA LEU A 303 32.15 2.52 -0.66
C LEU A 303 32.36 1.85 -2.03
N TYR A 304 31.80 2.40 -3.11
CA TYR A 304 32.08 1.93 -4.47
C TYR A 304 33.57 2.05 -4.82
N ASP A 305 34.19 3.18 -4.50
CA ASP A 305 35.61 3.43 -4.76
C ASP A 305 36.53 2.50 -3.96
N GLU A 306 36.15 2.12 -2.73
CA GLU A 306 36.89 1.14 -1.92
C GLU A 306 36.81 -0.29 -2.50
N LEU A 307 35.66 -0.65 -3.09
CA LEU A 307 35.40 -1.99 -3.61
C LEU A 307 35.97 -2.22 -5.01
N MET A 308 36.22 -1.16 -5.77
CA MET A 308 36.76 -1.26 -7.12
C MET A 308 38.29 -1.40 -7.11
N PRO A 309 38.87 -2.32 -7.89
CA PRO A 309 40.32 -2.42 -8.00
C PRO A 309 40.90 -1.10 -8.56
N PRO A 310 42.10 -0.69 -8.13
CA PRO A 310 42.72 0.54 -8.62
C PRO A 310 42.88 0.48 -10.14
N GLU A 311 42.66 1.63 -10.80
CA GLU A 311 42.75 1.70 -12.26
C GLU A 311 44.07 1.08 -12.75
N PRO A 312 44.02 0.20 -13.76
CA PRO A 312 45.23 -0.40 -14.30
C PRO A 312 46.11 0.70 -14.87
N LYS A 313 47.31 0.87 -14.29
CA LYS A 313 48.30 1.80 -14.82
C LYS A 313 48.66 1.34 -16.22
N ALA A 314 48.39 2.19 -17.22
CA ALA A 314 48.82 1.94 -18.59
C ALA A 314 50.36 1.85 -18.62
N GLU A 315 50.89 0.63 -18.74
CA GLU A 315 52.29 0.41 -19.10
C GLU A 315 52.46 0.81 -20.57
N VAL A 316 53.09 1.96 -20.79
CA VAL A 316 53.53 2.37 -22.12
C VAL A 316 54.78 1.56 -22.45
N ASP A 317 54.60 0.33 -22.94
CA ASP A 317 55.69 -0.49 -23.44
C ASP A 317 56.02 -0.09 -24.89
N GLY A 318 57.15 0.59 -25.07
CA GLY A 318 57.47 1.25 -26.33
C GLY A 318 58.89 1.77 -26.43
N ARG A 319 59.90 0.93 -26.16
CA ARG A 319 61.26 1.14 -26.67
C ARG A 319 61.88 -0.17 -27.16
N ILE A 320 61.76 -0.41 -28.46
CA ILE A 320 62.67 -1.31 -29.19
C ILE A 320 64.02 -0.57 -29.34
N PRO A 321 65.15 -1.11 -28.88
CA PRO A 321 66.46 -0.51 -29.14
C PRO A 321 66.88 -0.74 -30.61
N PRO A 322 67.59 0.19 -31.25
CA PRO A 322 68.00 0.01 -32.65
C PRO A 322 69.10 -1.05 -32.75
N GLU A 323 68.90 -2.01 -33.66
CA GLU A 323 69.92 -2.99 -34.05
C GLU A 323 71.12 -2.30 -34.72
N GLU A 324 72.31 -2.50 -34.15
CA GLU A 324 73.58 -2.20 -34.79
C GLU A 324 73.78 -3.12 -36.00
N LYS A 325 73.72 -2.56 -37.22
CA LYS A 325 74.32 -3.19 -38.40
C LYS A 325 75.70 -2.59 -38.65
N ARG A 326 76.69 -3.45 -38.50
CA ARG A 326 78.09 -3.27 -38.94
C ARG A 326 78.29 -3.92 -40.29
#